data_AF-A0AAW0AE30-F1
#
_entry.id   AF-A0AAW0AE30-F1
#
_cell.length_a   1.000
_cell.length_b   1.000
_cell.length_c   1.000
_cell.angle_alpha   90.00
_cell.angle_beta   90.00
_cell.angle_gamma   90.00
#
_symmetry.space_group_name_H-M   'P 1'
#
loop_
_entity.id
_entity.type
_entity.pdbx_description
1 polymer ?
#
loop_
_entity_poly.entity_id
_entity_poly.type
_entity_poly.pdbx_seq_one_letter_code
_entity_poly.pdbx_strand_id
1 'polypeptide(L)'
;MPTTDISHEPRWAQEGGEKPRFITCIYNKYVALYKRCTCLAKGSGDEQTNYTVHTDTDVRERGALQQVWFEIWLLLCKFHLRQCWTNKRKGLKLVPTQDSNFWKDFIYGELLALEEGLIASTNFIEANRLIADQRSNLSALFEQGSDAEQMAKLALSYLDYLTNTWMPEPLW
;
A
#
# COMPACT_ATOMS: atom_id res chain seq x y z
N MET A 1 -7.22 -42.05 15.97
CA MET A 1 -6.59 -40.74 15.68
C MET A 1 -6.44 -40.62 14.18
N PRO A 2 -7.18 -39.75 13.48
CA PRO A 2 -6.89 -39.46 12.08
C PRO A 2 -5.92 -38.28 11.99
N THR A 3 -4.78 -38.51 11.34
CA THR A 3 -3.87 -37.48 10.85
C THR A 3 -4.48 -36.83 9.62
N THR A 4 -5.09 -35.66 9.77
CA THR A 4 -5.47 -34.83 8.62
C THR A 4 -4.25 -33.99 8.20
N ASP A 5 -3.51 -34.52 7.24
CA ASP A 5 -2.61 -33.75 6.40
C ASP A 5 -3.47 -32.85 5.49
N ILE A 6 -3.47 -31.54 5.77
CA ILE A 6 -4.16 -30.54 4.95
C ILE A 6 -3.11 -29.89 4.06
N SER A 7 -2.68 -30.61 3.04
CA SER A 7 -1.94 -30.08 1.91
C SER A 7 -2.93 -29.41 0.95
N HIS A 8 -3.23 -28.12 1.20
CA HIS A 8 -3.94 -27.32 0.20
C HIS A 8 -2.98 -27.01 -0.95
N GLU A 9 -2.86 -27.95 -1.90
CA GLU A 9 -2.17 -27.70 -3.16
C GLU A 9 -2.98 -26.72 -4.03
N PRO A 10 -2.33 -25.76 -4.71
CA PRO A 10 -3.02 -24.84 -5.59
C PRO A 10 -3.67 -25.58 -6.77
N ARG A 11 -4.80 -25.06 -7.25
CA ARG A 11 -5.69 -25.71 -8.24
C ARG A 11 -5.01 -26.23 -9.51
N TRP A 12 -3.96 -25.56 -10.00
CA TRP A 12 -3.20 -26.03 -11.17
C TRP A 12 -2.45 -27.36 -10.94
N ALA A 13 -2.10 -27.67 -9.68
CA ALA A 13 -1.54 -28.96 -9.29
C ALA A 13 -2.62 -30.05 -9.20
N GLN A 14 -3.86 -29.67 -8.89
CA GLN A 14 -5.02 -30.57 -8.83
C GLN A 14 -5.58 -30.91 -10.22
N GLU A 15 -5.45 -30.00 -11.19
CA GLU A 15 -6.03 -30.12 -12.55
C GLU A 15 -5.04 -30.65 -13.61
N GLY A 16 -3.84 -31.09 -13.22
CA GLY A 16 -2.88 -31.73 -14.13
C GLY A 16 -2.32 -30.82 -15.23
N GLY A 17 -2.41 -29.50 -15.09
CA GLY A 17 -1.92 -28.53 -16.07
C GLY A 17 -0.41 -28.30 -16.01
N GLU A 18 0.22 -28.05 -17.16
CA GLU A 18 1.63 -27.66 -17.21
C GLU A 18 1.87 -26.37 -16.43
N LYS A 19 2.80 -26.42 -15.48
CA LYS A 19 3.14 -25.30 -14.61
C LYS A 19 3.73 -24.14 -15.43
N PRO A 20 3.10 -22.96 -15.48
CA PRO A 20 3.67 -21.81 -16.17
C PRO A 20 5.01 -21.45 -15.52
N ARG A 21 6.09 -21.38 -16.31
CA ARG A 21 7.46 -21.19 -15.79
C ARG A 21 7.61 -19.96 -14.86
N PHE A 22 6.80 -18.93 -15.07
CA PHE A 22 6.76 -17.72 -14.24
C PHE A 22 6.17 -17.98 -12.84
N ILE A 23 5.14 -18.82 -12.74
CA ILE A 23 4.51 -19.25 -11.49
C ILE A 23 5.47 -20.12 -10.67
N THR A 24 6.33 -20.91 -11.31
CA THR A 24 7.30 -21.79 -10.63
C THR A 24 8.36 -21.03 -9.82
N CYS A 25 8.84 -19.90 -10.34
CA CYS A 25 9.88 -19.11 -9.66
C CYS A 25 9.32 -18.40 -8.42
N ILE A 26 8.11 -17.82 -8.55
CA ILE A 26 7.35 -17.21 -7.47
C ILE A 26 7.00 -18.30 -6.44
N TYR A 27 6.35 -19.38 -6.85
CA TYR A 27 5.94 -20.48 -5.98
C TYR A 27 7.10 -21.05 -5.16
N ASN A 28 8.27 -21.33 -5.77
CA ASN A 28 9.40 -21.89 -5.02
C ASN A 28 10.00 -20.90 -4.02
N LYS A 29 10.02 -19.60 -4.35
CA LYS A 29 10.46 -18.54 -3.43
C LYS A 29 9.49 -18.40 -2.25
N TYR A 30 8.18 -18.46 -2.48
CA TYR A 30 7.16 -18.38 -1.44
C TYR A 30 7.00 -19.66 -0.63
N VAL A 31 7.19 -20.85 -1.21
CA VAL A 31 7.24 -22.12 -0.46
C VAL A 31 8.48 -22.18 0.44
N ALA A 32 9.61 -21.63 -0.02
CA ALA A 32 10.80 -21.48 0.82
C ALA A 32 10.57 -20.47 1.96
N LEU A 33 9.85 -19.37 1.73
CA LEU A 33 9.39 -18.45 2.77
C LEU A 33 8.36 -19.09 3.72
N TYR A 34 7.42 -19.87 3.20
CA TYR A 34 6.41 -20.64 3.94
C TYR A 34 7.05 -21.63 4.92
N LYS A 35 8.13 -22.30 4.52
CA LYS A 35 8.90 -23.20 5.42
C LYS A 35 9.73 -22.44 6.46
N ARG A 36 9.93 -21.12 6.32
CA ARG A 36 10.82 -20.30 7.16
C ARG A 36 10.07 -19.32 8.07
N CYS A 37 8.85 -18.92 7.69
CA CYS A 37 8.03 -17.94 8.39
C CYS A 37 6.81 -18.63 9.01
N THR A 38 6.94 -19.03 10.27
CA THR A 38 5.84 -19.45 11.16
C THR A 38 4.94 -18.28 11.59
N CYS A 39 4.72 -17.27 10.74
CA CYS A 39 3.87 -16.11 11.04
C CYS A 39 2.43 -16.24 10.55
N LEU A 40 2.05 -17.36 9.92
CA LEU A 40 0.65 -17.71 9.71
C LEU A 40 0.08 -18.23 11.03
N ALA A 41 -0.53 -17.32 11.80
CA ALA A 41 -1.24 -17.71 13.01
C ALA A 41 -2.37 -18.69 12.62
N LYS A 42 -2.28 -19.94 13.07
CA LYS A 42 -3.39 -20.89 13.02
C LYS A 42 -4.45 -20.41 14.01
N GLY A 43 -5.55 -19.85 13.51
CA GLY A 43 -6.79 -19.77 14.27
C GLY A 43 -7.26 -21.18 14.60
N SER A 44 -7.53 -21.45 15.87
CA SER A 44 -7.95 -22.77 16.34
C SER A 44 -9.46 -22.99 16.13
N GLY A 45 -9.81 -23.96 15.27
CA GLY A 45 -11.12 -24.61 15.25
C GLY A 45 -12.10 -24.11 14.18
N ASP A 46 -12.41 -24.96 13.21
CA ASP A 46 -13.57 -24.96 12.28
C ASP A 46 -14.01 -23.66 11.56
N GLU A 47 -13.24 -22.58 11.63
CA GLU A 47 -13.46 -21.36 10.86
C GLU A 47 -12.66 -21.38 9.55
N GLN A 48 -13.31 -20.97 8.47
CA GLN A 48 -12.70 -20.68 7.17
C GLN A 48 -11.44 -19.86 7.39
N THR A 49 -10.27 -20.48 7.16
CA THR A 49 -9.00 -19.90 7.57
C THR A 49 -8.60 -18.87 6.53
N ASN A 50 -9.01 -17.62 6.75
CA ASN A 50 -8.57 -16.50 5.92
C ASN A 50 -7.07 -16.27 6.15
N TYR A 51 -6.26 -16.51 5.12
CA TYR A 51 -4.82 -16.26 5.18
C TYR A 51 -4.54 -14.78 4.93
N THR A 52 -3.77 -14.16 5.81
CA THR A 52 -3.36 -12.76 5.67
C THR A 52 -1.87 -12.67 5.32
N VAL A 53 -1.54 -11.95 4.25
CA VAL A 53 -0.16 -11.69 3.83
C VAL A 53 0.07 -10.19 3.73
N HIS A 54 1.20 -9.74 4.28
CA HIS A 54 1.69 -8.38 4.07
C HIS A 54 2.56 -8.36 2.83
N THR A 55 2.17 -7.60 1.82
CA THR A 55 2.95 -7.48 0.58
C THR A 55 3.67 -6.14 0.53
N ASP A 56 4.84 -6.17 -0.08
CA ASP A 56 5.46 -4.95 -0.59
C ASP A 56 4.59 -4.47 -1.76
N THR A 57 4.56 -3.18 -2.02
CA THR A 57 3.50 -2.49 -2.77
C THR A 57 3.46 -2.81 -4.28
N ASP A 58 4.00 -3.95 -4.71
CA ASP A 58 4.05 -4.42 -6.11
C ASP A 58 2.71 -5.06 -6.52
N VAL A 59 2.01 -4.38 -7.42
CA VAL A 59 0.74 -4.83 -7.99
C VAL A 59 0.83 -6.18 -8.73
N ARG A 60 2.01 -6.53 -9.27
CA ARG A 60 2.23 -7.82 -9.94
C ARG A 60 2.35 -8.96 -8.95
N GLU A 61 3.04 -8.71 -7.82
CA GLU A 61 3.09 -9.67 -6.71
C GLU A 61 1.69 -9.92 -6.17
N ARG A 62 0.93 -8.86 -5.88
CA ARG A 62 -0.45 -8.99 -5.39
C ARG A 62 -1.35 -9.74 -6.37
N GLY A 63 -1.28 -9.42 -7.66
CA GLY A 63 -2.04 -10.13 -8.68
C GLY A 63 -1.67 -11.61 -8.79
N ALA A 64 -0.38 -11.95 -8.68
CA ALA A 64 0.07 -13.34 -8.68
C ALA A 64 -0.41 -14.10 -7.44
N LEU A 65 -0.41 -13.47 -6.26
CA LEU A 65 -0.91 -14.08 -5.02
C LEU A 65 -2.41 -14.37 -5.10
N GLN A 66 -3.22 -13.43 -5.62
CA GLN A 66 -4.67 -13.63 -5.79
C GLN A 66 -5.02 -14.75 -6.79
N GLN A 67 -4.17 -15.00 -7.80
CA GLN A 67 -4.38 -16.10 -8.75
C GLN A 67 -4.13 -17.49 -8.13
N VAL A 68 -3.25 -17.57 -7.13
CA VAL A 68 -2.89 -18.83 -6.47
C VAL A 68 -3.75 -19.07 -5.24
N TRP A 69 -4.03 -18.01 -4.47
CA TRP A 69 -4.83 -18.03 -3.25
C TRP A 69 -5.97 -17.01 -3.37
N PHE A 70 -7.11 -17.47 -3.85
CA PHE A 70 -8.26 -16.62 -4.17
C PHE A 70 -8.94 -15.99 -2.93
N GLU A 71 -8.76 -16.56 -1.75
CA GLU A 71 -9.29 -16.03 -0.46
C GLU A 71 -8.22 -15.33 0.40
N ILE A 72 -7.06 -14.98 -0.18
CA ILE A 72 -5.99 -14.34 0.59
C ILE A 72 -6.26 -12.85 0.82
N TRP A 73 -6.11 -12.42 2.07
CA TRP A 73 -6.17 -11.02 2.46
C TRP A 73 -4.79 -10.41 2.29
N LEU A 74 -4.64 -9.54 1.28
CA LEU A 74 -3.38 -8.85 1.03
C LEU A 74 -3.39 -7.49 1.71
N LEU A 75 -2.58 -7.33 2.75
CA LEU A 75 -2.42 -6.06 3.44
C LEU A 75 -1.19 -5.31 2.92
N LEU A 76 -1.32 -3.99 2.78
CA LEU A 76 -0.19 -3.13 2.51
C LEU A 76 0.68 -2.99 3.77
N CYS A 77 1.99 -3.20 3.62
CA CYS A 77 2.93 -2.95 4.70
C CYS A 77 3.05 -1.43 4.97
N LYS A 78 2.69 -0.99 6.18
CA LYS A 78 2.78 0.43 6.60
C LYS A 78 4.20 1.00 6.45
N PHE A 79 5.23 0.18 6.68
CA PHE A 79 6.62 0.60 6.54
C PHE A 79 6.95 0.95 5.08
N HIS A 80 6.64 0.06 4.14
CA HIS A 80 6.90 0.30 2.72
C HIS A 80 6.03 1.41 2.15
N LEU A 81 4.78 1.52 2.59
CA LEU A 81 3.91 2.65 2.24
C LEU A 81 4.54 3.99 2.63
N ARG A 82 4.93 4.14 3.90
CA ARG A 82 5.60 5.36 4.39
C ARG A 82 6.92 5.63 3.67
N GLN A 83 7.68 4.59 3.34
CA GLN A 83 8.91 4.72 2.57
C GLN A 83 8.65 5.24 1.15
N CYS A 84 7.66 4.70 0.45
CA CYS A 84 7.26 5.18 -0.88
C CYS A 84 6.82 6.66 -0.85
N TRP A 85 6.01 7.02 0.12
CA TRP A 85 5.52 8.38 0.32
C TRP A 85 6.67 9.35 0.61
N THR A 86 7.56 8.99 1.55
CA THR A 86 8.76 9.77 1.88
C THR A 86 9.65 9.97 0.65
N ASN A 87 9.88 8.90 -0.13
CA ASN A 87 10.71 8.97 -1.33
C ASN A 87 10.09 9.90 -2.38
N LYS A 88 8.77 9.86 -2.57
CA LYS A 88 8.09 10.77 -3.48
C LYS A 88 8.20 12.23 -3.02
N ARG A 89 7.98 12.53 -1.74
CA ARG A 89 8.17 13.88 -1.19
C ARG A 89 9.59 14.40 -1.37
N LYS A 90 10.60 13.55 -1.13
CA LYS A 90 12.02 13.88 -1.41
C LYS A 90 12.23 14.22 -2.88
N GLY A 91 11.70 13.41 -3.79
CA GLY A 91 11.80 13.66 -5.24
C GLY A 91 11.14 14.97 -5.69
N LEU A 92 10.06 15.38 -5.01
CA LEU A 92 9.37 16.66 -5.24
C LEU A 92 9.98 17.84 -4.46
N LYS A 93 11.08 17.63 -3.73
CA LYS A 93 11.74 18.65 -2.88
C LYS A 93 10.83 19.24 -1.80
N LEU A 94 9.83 18.49 -1.35
CA LEU A 94 8.88 18.89 -0.31
C LEU A 94 9.42 18.68 1.12
N VAL A 95 10.51 17.93 1.29
CA VAL A 95 11.12 17.72 2.61
C VAL A 95 11.93 18.96 3.03
N PRO A 96 11.64 19.55 4.20
CA PRO A 96 12.39 20.67 4.78
C PRO A 96 13.90 20.42 4.86
N THR A 97 14.64 21.52 4.79
CA THR A 97 16.10 21.58 4.93
C THR A 97 16.44 22.70 5.89
N GLN A 98 17.71 22.87 6.29
CA GLN A 98 18.08 23.95 7.22
C GLN A 98 17.68 25.35 6.70
N ASP A 99 17.66 25.54 5.39
CA ASP A 99 17.29 26.79 4.73
C ASP A 99 15.86 26.76 4.13
N SER A 100 14.93 25.94 4.63
CA SER A 100 13.55 25.96 4.14
C SER A 100 12.81 27.25 4.51
N ASN A 101 11.93 27.70 3.62
CA ASN A 101 11.00 28.79 3.93
C ASN A 101 9.80 28.26 4.72
N PHE A 102 9.08 29.19 5.36
CA PHE A 102 7.88 28.89 6.15
C PHE A 102 6.86 28.03 5.41
N TRP A 103 6.58 28.35 4.14
CA TRP A 103 5.57 27.65 3.34
C TRP A 103 5.90 26.19 3.10
N LYS A 104 7.19 25.88 2.93
CA LYS A 104 7.66 24.51 2.77
C LYS A 104 7.47 23.70 4.07
N ASP A 105 7.79 24.28 5.22
CA ASP A 105 7.60 23.61 6.51
C ASP A 105 6.11 23.40 6.82
N PHE A 106 5.29 24.42 6.57
CA PHE A 106 3.84 24.37 6.71
C PHE A 106 3.23 23.24 5.85
N ILE A 107 3.50 23.25 4.54
CA ILE A 107 2.98 22.24 3.62
C ILE A 107 3.51 20.85 3.96
N TYR A 108 4.76 20.71 4.37
CA TYR A 108 5.28 19.42 4.79
C TYR A 108 4.52 18.87 6.00
N GLY A 109 4.21 19.70 7.00
CA GLY A 109 3.39 19.33 8.15
C GLY A 109 1.99 18.87 7.74
N GLU A 110 1.33 19.64 6.87
CA GLU A 110 0.00 19.30 6.32
C GLU A 110 0.00 17.94 5.60
N LEU A 111 1.02 17.68 4.79
CA LEU A 111 1.14 16.39 4.08
C LEU A 111 1.34 15.23 5.06
N LEU A 112 2.16 15.39 6.11
CA LEU A 112 2.31 14.36 7.13
C LEU A 112 1.01 14.09 7.90
N ALA A 113 0.25 15.14 8.22
CA ALA A 113 -1.04 15.00 8.89
C ALA A 113 -2.06 14.25 8.01
N LEU A 114 -2.13 14.60 6.72
CA LEU A 114 -2.93 13.87 5.73
C LEU A 114 -2.53 12.39 5.67
N GLU A 115 -1.22 12.11 5.58
CA GLU A 115 -0.70 10.74 5.48
C GLU A 115 -1.06 9.89 6.69
N GLU A 116 -0.94 10.41 7.91
CA GLU A 116 -1.37 9.70 9.11
C GLU A 116 -2.89 9.50 9.13
N GLY A 117 -3.68 10.48 8.67
CA GLY A 117 -5.12 10.34 8.49
C GLY A 117 -5.50 9.24 7.50
N LEU A 118 -4.80 9.14 6.38
CA LEU A 118 -5.01 8.08 5.38
C LEU A 118 -4.63 6.71 5.93
N ILE A 119 -3.51 6.58 6.64
CA ILE A 119 -3.07 5.31 7.25
C ILE A 119 -4.05 4.84 8.35
N ALA A 120 -4.72 5.77 9.03
CA ALA A 120 -5.70 5.46 10.08
C ALA A 120 -7.09 5.14 9.52
N SER A 121 -7.41 5.59 8.30
CA SER A 121 -8.70 5.33 7.68
C SER A 121 -8.78 3.90 7.14
N THR A 122 -9.97 3.29 7.28
CA THR A 122 -10.36 2.04 6.62
C THR A 122 -11.56 2.23 5.70
N ASN A 123 -12.01 3.47 5.52
CA ASN A 123 -13.17 3.81 4.71
C ASN A 123 -12.72 4.58 3.47
N PHE A 124 -12.97 4.00 2.31
CA PHE A 124 -12.59 4.57 1.01
C PHE A 124 -13.16 5.97 0.77
N ILE A 125 -14.42 6.20 1.15
CA ILE A 125 -15.10 7.49 0.95
C ILE A 125 -14.47 8.56 1.86
N GLU A 126 -14.27 8.24 3.13
CA GLU A 126 -13.64 9.14 4.11
C GLU A 126 -12.21 9.52 3.66
N ALA A 127 -11.45 8.53 3.17
CA ALA A 127 -10.09 8.76 2.70
C ALA A 127 -10.02 9.66 1.47
N ASN A 128 -10.93 9.49 0.51
CA ASN A 128 -11.03 10.38 -0.64
C ASN A 128 -11.45 11.80 -0.23
N ARG A 129 -12.33 11.92 0.77
CA ARG A 129 -12.71 13.23 1.33
C ARG A 129 -11.50 13.96 1.93
N LEU A 130 -10.65 13.27 2.68
CA LEU A 130 -9.41 13.86 3.23
C LEU A 130 -8.51 14.45 2.13
N ILE A 131 -8.35 13.74 1.01
CA ILE A 131 -7.55 14.25 -0.12
C ILE A 131 -8.23 15.45 -0.79
N ALA A 132 -9.55 15.40 -0.97
CA ALA A 132 -10.30 16.50 -1.57
C ALA A 132 -10.23 17.77 -0.71
N ASP A 133 -10.40 17.64 0.60
CA ASP A 133 -10.30 18.73 1.56
C ASP A 133 -8.88 19.34 1.53
N GLN A 134 -7.83 18.51 1.55
CA GLN A 134 -6.45 19.00 1.46
C GLN A 134 -6.18 19.71 0.13
N ARG A 135 -6.71 19.18 -0.98
CA ARG A 135 -6.56 19.80 -2.30
C ARG A 135 -7.20 21.18 -2.35
N SER A 136 -8.37 21.35 -1.74
CA SER A 136 -9.03 22.64 -1.60
C SER A 136 -8.17 23.61 -0.78
N ASN A 137 -7.68 23.17 0.38
CA ASN A 137 -6.84 23.99 1.27
C ASN A 137 -5.55 24.47 0.58
N LEU A 138 -4.86 23.57 -0.13
CA LEU A 138 -3.63 23.92 -0.86
C LEU A 138 -3.91 24.87 -2.03
N SER A 139 -5.05 24.74 -2.70
CA SER A 139 -5.42 25.62 -3.82
C SER A 139 -5.67 27.05 -3.35
N ALA A 140 -6.21 27.22 -2.14
CA ALA A 140 -6.39 28.54 -1.54
C ALA A 140 -5.06 29.28 -1.25
N LEU A 141 -3.93 28.57 -1.18
CA LEU A 141 -2.61 29.18 -0.96
C LEU A 141 -2.07 29.92 -2.18
N PHE A 142 -2.66 29.76 -3.37
CA PHE A 142 -2.25 30.48 -4.57
C PHE A 142 -2.40 31.99 -4.46
N GLU A 143 -3.27 32.46 -3.58
CA GLU A 143 -3.51 33.89 -3.36
C GLU A 143 -2.52 34.52 -2.35
N GLN A 144 -1.64 33.72 -1.73
CA GLN A 144 -0.79 34.13 -0.60
C GLN A 144 0.63 34.58 -1.00
N GLY A 145 0.98 34.49 -2.29
CA GLY A 145 2.29 34.94 -2.83
C GLY A 145 3.09 33.84 -3.53
N SER A 146 4.21 34.22 -4.16
CA SER A 146 4.98 33.35 -5.05
C SER A 146 5.51 32.07 -4.40
N ASP A 147 6.02 32.18 -3.17
CA ASP A 147 6.60 31.05 -2.44
C ASP A 147 5.52 30.05 -2.01
N ALA A 148 4.38 30.57 -1.55
CA ALA A 148 3.21 29.76 -1.19
C ALA A 148 2.68 29.02 -2.42
N GLU A 149 2.55 29.74 -3.53
CA GLU A 149 2.05 29.21 -4.80
C GLU A 149 2.96 28.09 -5.34
N GLN A 150 4.28 28.30 -5.30
CA GLN A 150 5.24 27.30 -5.75
C GLN A 150 5.16 26.02 -4.92
N MET A 151 5.12 26.15 -3.59
CA MET A 151 5.03 24.98 -2.71
C MET A 151 3.68 24.27 -2.84
N ALA A 152 2.58 25.01 -2.98
CA ALA A 152 1.26 24.45 -3.23
C ALA A 152 1.21 23.63 -4.54
N LYS A 153 1.82 24.11 -5.63
CA LYS A 153 1.92 23.34 -6.89
C LYS A 153 2.64 22.00 -6.71
N LEU A 154 3.74 21.98 -5.95
CA LEU A 154 4.48 20.74 -5.67
C LEU A 154 3.63 19.78 -4.80
N ALA A 155 2.92 20.30 -3.81
CA ALA A 155 2.05 19.52 -2.96
C ALA A 155 0.84 18.94 -3.72
N LEU A 156 0.24 19.71 -4.64
CA LEU A 156 -0.82 19.22 -5.52
C LEU A 156 -0.32 18.08 -6.42
N SER A 157 0.89 18.18 -6.96
CA SER A 157 1.52 17.08 -7.71
C SER A 157 1.72 15.82 -6.84
N TYR A 158 2.00 16.01 -5.54
CA TYR A 158 2.05 14.90 -4.60
C TYR A 158 0.66 14.28 -4.35
N LEU A 159 -0.40 15.09 -4.22
CA LEU A 159 -1.77 14.58 -4.11
C LEU A 159 -2.23 13.84 -5.37
N ASP A 160 -1.81 14.27 -6.56
CA ASP A 160 -2.05 13.54 -7.81
C ASP A 160 -1.39 12.16 -7.78
N TYR A 161 -0.15 12.09 -7.28
CA TYR A 161 0.51 10.80 -7.05
C TYR A 161 -0.25 9.93 -6.05
N LEU A 162 -0.72 10.49 -4.93
CA LEU A 162 -1.50 9.74 -3.94
C LEU A 162 -2.76 9.16 -4.56
N THR A 163 -3.53 10.01 -5.24
CA THR A 163 -4.80 9.65 -5.88
C THR A 163 -4.59 8.54 -6.91
N ASN A 164 -3.64 8.71 -7.83
CA ASN A 164 -3.45 7.78 -8.94
C ASN A 164 -2.80 6.45 -8.53
N THR A 165 -2.08 6.41 -7.41
CA THR A 165 -1.28 5.23 -7.02
C THR A 165 -1.89 4.47 -5.85
N TRP A 166 -2.45 5.18 -4.86
CA TRP A 166 -2.85 4.61 -3.57
C TRP A 166 -4.35 4.71 -3.27
N MET A 167 -5.10 5.47 -4.07
CA MET A 167 -6.56 5.60 -3.95
C MET A 167 -7.41 4.79 -4.95
N PRO A 168 -6.91 3.78 -5.68
CA PRO A 168 -7.81 2.77 -6.24
C PRO A 168 -8.58 2.02 -5.15
N GLU A 169 -9.90 1.86 -5.31
CA GLU A 169 -10.79 1.17 -4.36
C GLU A 169 -10.29 -0.21 -3.92
N PRO A 170 -9.69 -1.08 -4.78
CA PRO A 170 -9.16 -2.37 -4.34
C PRO A 170 -8.01 -2.33 -3.31
N LEU A 171 -7.49 -1.15 -2.98
CA LEU A 171 -6.46 -0.96 -1.96
C LEU A 171 -7.03 -0.58 -0.57
N TRP A 172 -8.35 -0.36 -0.47
CA TRP A 172 -9.08 0.12 0.70
C TRP A 172 -10.12 -0.90 1.16
#